data_AF-A0A5E7T2G6-F1
#
_entry.id   AF-A0A5E7T2G6-F1
#
_cell.length_a   1.000
_cell.length_b   1.000
_cell.length_c   1.000
_cell.angle_alpha   90.00
_cell.angle_beta   90.00
_cell.angle_gamma   90.00
#
_symmetry.space_group_name_H-M   'P 1'
#
loop_
_entity.id
_entity.type
_entity.pdbx_description
1 polymer ?
#
loop_
_entity_poly.entity_id
_entity_poly.type
_entity_poly.pdbx_seq_one_letter_code
_entity_poly.pdbx_strand_id
1 'polypeptide(L)'
;MRVSLNEIQVMCRKAFEGMGFAAGDCEDAADMVGWLQRQGLDGVGALAKALDYLQNEAEQPFALRYEDSALLVIDARGQSVLRCAATAVELALGKALRNGHAVLQIHHCHNRLLLLGYLCRAAEQGLDVQARWGDARQVHFASLRAGDSRPDLHIEARTTAQDIEQSITVTFSQPATPARPQACSPSALAQGFSVNEQTWQRLKQLAENVLVESTEASRRHGAGGGSDAD
;
A
#
# COMPACT_ATOMS: atom_id res chain seq x y z
N MET A 1 -7.91 -19.26 -9.76
CA MET A 1 -8.51 -18.64 -10.96
C MET A 1 -7.54 -17.71 -11.69
N ARG A 2 -7.89 -17.27 -12.92
CA ARG A 2 -7.19 -16.18 -13.62
C ARG A 2 -8.02 -14.89 -13.53
N VAL A 3 -7.35 -13.77 -13.28
CA VAL A 3 -7.96 -12.43 -13.21
C VAL A 3 -7.05 -11.38 -13.85
N SER A 4 -7.62 -10.35 -14.43
CA SER A 4 -6.88 -9.19 -14.94
C SER A 4 -6.37 -8.30 -13.79
N LEU A 5 -5.40 -7.42 -14.09
CA LEU A 5 -4.93 -6.42 -13.13
C LEU A 5 -6.07 -5.50 -12.66
N ASN A 6 -6.91 -5.08 -13.60
CA ASN A 6 -8.06 -4.22 -13.32
C ASN A 6 -9.06 -4.92 -12.39
N GLU A 7 -9.33 -6.21 -12.61
CA GLU A 7 -10.19 -6.97 -11.69
C GLU A 7 -9.59 -7.05 -10.28
N ILE A 8 -8.27 -7.27 -10.17
CA ILE A 8 -7.58 -7.25 -8.87
C ILE A 8 -7.76 -5.90 -8.18
N GLN A 9 -7.46 -4.79 -8.87
CA GLN A 9 -7.57 -3.43 -8.30
C GLN A 9 -9.01 -3.13 -7.89
N VAL A 10 -9.99 -3.36 -8.76
CA VAL A 10 -11.40 -3.11 -8.46
C VAL A 10 -11.89 -3.95 -7.28
N MET A 11 -11.50 -5.24 -7.22
CA MET A 11 -11.90 -6.12 -6.12
C MET A 11 -11.25 -5.71 -4.80
N CYS A 12 -9.94 -5.41 -4.82
CA CYS A 12 -9.22 -4.96 -3.63
C CYS A 12 -9.79 -3.65 -3.10
N ARG A 13 -10.05 -2.67 -3.98
CA ARG A 13 -10.66 -1.39 -3.61
C ARG A 13 -11.98 -1.59 -2.88
N LYS A 14 -12.88 -2.39 -3.44
CA LYS A 14 -14.17 -2.71 -2.80
C LYS A 14 -13.99 -3.44 -1.47
N ALA A 15 -13.02 -4.36 -1.39
CA ALA A 15 -12.73 -5.06 -0.13
C ALA A 15 -12.20 -4.09 0.94
N PHE A 16 -11.32 -3.15 0.60
CA PHE A 16 -10.86 -2.10 1.52
C PHE A 16 -12.00 -1.21 1.98
N GLU A 17 -12.87 -0.80 1.05
CA GLU A 17 -14.09 -0.03 1.35
C GLU A 17 -14.98 -0.80 2.33
N GLY A 18 -15.19 -2.11 2.12
CA GLY A 18 -15.96 -2.98 3.01
C GLY A 18 -15.28 -3.29 4.36
N MET A 19 -13.99 -2.95 4.50
CA MET A 19 -13.23 -2.96 5.76
C MET A 19 -13.16 -1.56 6.41
N GLY A 20 -13.90 -0.58 5.90
CA GLY A 20 -13.99 0.76 6.45
C GLY A 20 -12.74 1.61 6.23
N PHE A 21 -11.99 1.40 5.14
CA PHE A 21 -10.96 2.35 4.73
C PHE A 21 -11.61 3.66 4.22
N ALA A 22 -10.92 4.79 4.37
CA ALA A 22 -11.34 6.03 3.73
C ALA A 22 -11.27 5.87 2.19
N ALA A 23 -12.13 6.58 1.46
CA ALA A 23 -12.25 6.41 0.01
C ALA A 23 -10.92 6.64 -0.74
N GLY A 24 -10.11 7.62 -0.32
CA GLY A 24 -8.77 7.86 -0.87
C GLY A 24 -7.82 6.70 -0.61
N ASP A 25 -7.80 6.18 0.62
CA ASP A 25 -6.92 5.07 1.01
C ASP A 25 -7.30 3.76 0.30
N CYS A 26 -8.58 3.57 -0.05
CA CYS A 26 -9.04 2.39 -0.80
C CYS A 26 -8.39 2.29 -2.18
N GLU A 27 -8.35 3.40 -2.92
CA GLU A 27 -7.76 3.46 -4.26
C GLU A 27 -6.26 3.23 -4.19
N ASP A 28 -5.58 3.98 -3.32
CA ASP A 28 -4.14 3.87 -3.11
C ASP A 28 -3.75 2.43 -2.70
N ALA A 29 -4.43 1.84 -1.70
CA ALA A 29 -4.15 0.48 -1.26
C ALA A 29 -4.41 -0.57 -2.35
N ALA A 30 -5.45 -0.40 -3.17
CA ALA A 30 -5.72 -1.29 -4.30
C ALA A 30 -4.63 -1.20 -5.37
N ASP A 31 -4.16 0.00 -5.66
CA ASP A 31 -3.07 0.25 -6.60
C ASP A 31 -1.75 -0.35 -6.12
N MET A 32 -1.43 -0.30 -4.82
CA MET A 32 -0.27 -1.01 -4.25
C MET A 32 -0.33 -2.50 -4.47
N VAL A 33 -1.49 -3.11 -4.18
CA VAL A 33 -1.67 -4.55 -4.31
C VAL A 33 -1.54 -4.97 -5.77
N GLY A 34 -2.17 -4.21 -6.68
CA GLY A 34 -2.02 -4.41 -8.12
C GLY A 34 -0.57 -4.24 -8.59
N TRP A 35 0.11 -3.20 -8.13
CA TRP A 35 1.51 -2.95 -8.49
C TRP A 35 2.41 -4.12 -8.05
N LEU A 36 2.31 -4.56 -6.80
CA LEU A 36 3.08 -5.72 -6.31
C LEU A 36 2.79 -6.99 -7.13
N GLN A 37 1.53 -7.23 -7.46
CA GLN A 37 1.14 -8.37 -8.28
C GLN A 37 1.81 -8.31 -9.67
N ARG A 38 1.81 -7.14 -10.29
CA ARG A 38 2.45 -6.88 -11.58
C ARG A 38 3.97 -7.06 -11.53
N GLN A 39 4.62 -6.71 -10.41
CA GLN A 39 6.06 -6.94 -10.20
C GLN A 39 6.42 -8.41 -9.88
N GLY A 40 5.43 -9.30 -9.77
CA GLY A 40 5.65 -10.70 -9.40
C GLY A 40 5.92 -10.90 -7.90
N LEU A 41 5.54 -9.93 -7.06
CA LEU A 41 5.72 -9.94 -5.60
C LEU A 41 4.49 -10.46 -4.84
N ASP A 42 3.56 -11.11 -5.54
CA ASP A 42 2.35 -11.72 -4.98
C ASP A 42 1.55 -10.74 -4.10
N GLY A 43 1.20 -9.58 -4.65
CA GLY A 43 0.45 -8.54 -3.93
C GLY A 43 -0.86 -9.05 -3.34
N VAL A 44 -1.58 -9.91 -4.07
CA VAL A 44 -2.84 -10.49 -3.59
C VAL A 44 -2.58 -11.48 -2.44
N GLY A 45 -1.53 -12.30 -2.51
CA GLY A 45 -1.14 -13.16 -1.40
C GLY A 45 -0.64 -12.38 -0.17
N ALA A 46 0.06 -11.26 -0.37
CA ALA A 46 0.46 -10.35 0.70
C ALA A 46 -0.76 -9.72 1.38
N LEU A 47 -1.76 -9.27 0.61
CA LEU A 47 -3.03 -8.79 1.14
C LEU A 47 -3.77 -9.90 1.89
N ALA A 48 -3.84 -11.12 1.36
CA ALA A 48 -4.52 -12.24 2.00
C ALA A 48 -4.03 -12.49 3.44
N LYS A 49 -2.72 -12.39 3.66
CA LYS A 49 -2.09 -12.52 4.99
C LYS A 49 -2.38 -11.31 5.90
N ALA A 50 -2.71 -10.17 5.32
CA ALA A 50 -3.03 -8.94 6.03
C ALA A 50 -4.50 -8.85 6.45
N LEU A 51 -5.42 -9.52 5.75
CA LEU A 51 -6.87 -9.34 5.91
C LEU A 51 -7.35 -9.50 7.36
N ASP A 52 -6.87 -10.50 8.09
CA ASP A 52 -7.25 -10.73 9.48
C ASP A 52 -6.85 -9.56 10.40
N TYR A 53 -5.71 -8.92 10.14
CA TYR A 53 -5.27 -7.77 10.92
C TYR A 53 -6.09 -6.53 10.52
N LEU A 54 -6.24 -6.28 9.21
CA LEU A 54 -6.93 -5.11 8.68
C LEU A 54 -8.39 -4.97 9.11
N GLN A 55 -9.10 -6.10 9.25
CA GLN A 55 -10.49 -6.14 9.70
C GLN A 55 -10.66 -5.78 11.19
N ASN A 56 -9.63 -6.00 11.99
CA ASN A 56 -9.66 -5.80 13.45
C ASN A 56 -9.02 -4.47 13.87
N GLU A 57 -8.48 -3.71 12.92
CA GLU A 57 -7.89 -2.40 13.19
C GLU A 57 -8.96 -1.34 13.43
N ALA A 58 -8.78 -0.57 14.50
CA ALA A 58 -9.51 0.67 14.68
C ALA A 58 -8.96 1.75 13.73
N GLU A 59 -9.85 2.57 13.18
CA GLU A 59 -9.47 3.80 12.51
C GLU A 59 -8.89 4.77 13.55
N GLN A 60 -7.64 5.17 13.35
CA GLN A 60 -6.95 6.16 14.16
C GLN A 60 -5.82 6.80 13.36
N PRO A 61 -5.46 8.06 13.64
CA PRO A 61 -4.30 8.68 13.02
C PRO A 61 -2.99 8.15 13.63
N PHE A 62 -1.93 8.14 12.83
CA PHE A 62 -0.57 7.95 13.34
C PHE A 62 -0.16 9.12 14.25
N ALA A 63 0.82 8.89 15.13
CA ALA A 63 1.43 9.95 15.93
C ALA A 63 2.74 10.42 15.32
N LEU A 64 2.91 11.73 15.13
CA LEU A 64 4.21 12.31 14.82
C LEU A 64 5.12 12.21 16.05
N ARG A 65 6.29 11.59 15.90
CA ARG A 65 7.28 11.45 16.97
C ARG A 65 8.41 12.44 16.82
N TYR A 66 8.87 12.65 15.60
CA TYR A 66 9.94 13.59 15.29
C TYR A 66 9.85 14.05 13.83
N GLU A 67 10.20 15.30 13.60
CA GLU A 67 10.30 15.86 12.25
C GLU A 67 11.38 16.93 12.19
N ASP A 68 12.27 16.82 11.20
CA ASP A 68 13.13 17.92 10.76
C ASP A 68 13.17 18.00 9.22
N SER A 69 14.16 18.67 8.64
CA SER A 69 14.28 18.84 7.20
C SER A 69 14.50 17.52 6.45
N ALA A 70 15.14 16.51 7.05
CA ALA A 70 15.54 15.28 6.40
C ALA A 70 15.04 14.00 7.08
N LEU A 71 14.50 14.06 8.30
CA LEU A 71 14.00 12.91 9.03
C LEU A 71 12.53 13.11 9.40
N LEU A 72 11.73 12.09 9.15
CA LEU A 72 10.35 11.97 9.61
C LEU A 72 10.20 10.65 10.37
N VAL A 73 9.77 10.75 11.64
CA VAL A 73 9.51 9.59 12.49
C VAL A 73 8.05 9.63 12.92
N ILE A 74 7.31 8.59 12.58
CA ILE A 74 5.91 8.40 12.97
C ILE A 74 5.72 7.08 13.70
N ASP A 75 4.67 7.02 14.50
CA ASP A 75 4.21 5.82 15.18
C ASP A 75 2.81 5.47 14.67
N ALA A 76 2.70 4.32 14.00
CA ALA A 76 1.47 3.80 13.41
C ALA A 76 0.53 3.15 14.43
N ARG A 77 0.92 3.07 15.72
CA ARG A 77 0.06 2.60 16.82
C ARG A 77 -0.57 1.22 16.59
N GLY A 78 0.21 0.33 15.97
CA GLY A 78 -0.18 -1.03 15.64
C GLY A 78 -0.92 -1.19 14.31
N GLN A 79 -1.10 -0.14 13.51
CA GLN A 79 -1.83 -0.22 12.24
C GLN A 79 -0.96 -0.69 11.07
N SER A 80 -1.61 -1.27 10.07
CA SER A 80 -1.03 -1.52 8.77
C SER A 80 -0.57 -0.24 8.09
N VAL A 81 0.57 -0.34 7.40
CA VAL A 81 1.06 0.74 6.53
C VAL A 81 0.03 1.16 5.48
N LEU A 82 -0.91 0.30 5.10
CA LEU A 82 -1.96 0.64 4.14
C LEU A 82 -2.94 1.70 4.66
N ARG A 83 -3.12 1.84 5.99
CA ARG A 83 -4.04 2.83 6.57
C ARG A 83 -3.39 4.17 6.90
N CYS A 84 -2.08 4.19 7.12
CA CYS A 84 -1.45 5.34 7.77
C CYS A 84 -0.23 5.91 7.04
N ALA A 85 0.32 5.20 6.04
CA ALA A 85 1.63 5.56 5.50
C ALA A 85 1.57 6.52 4.30
N ALA A 86 0.45 6.65 3.60
CA ALA A 86 0.34 7.45 2.37
C ALA A 86 0.89 8.87 2.56
N THR A 87 0.31 9.62 3.51
CA THR A 87 0.71 11.00 3.81
C THR A 87 2.14 11.09 4.33
N ALA A 88 2.60 10.12 5.11
CA ALA A 88 3.95 10.11 5.66
C ALA A 88 5.01 9.87 4.56
N VAL A 89 4.72 8.98 3.61
CA VAL A 89 5.58 8.74 2.44
C VAL A 89 5.64 9.99 1.56
N GLU A 90 4.51 10.61 1.25
CA GLU A 90 4.46 11.84 0.45
C GLU A 90 5.23 12.99 1.10
N LEU A 91 5.10 13.16 2.42
CA LEU A 91 5.86 14.17 3.16
C LEU A 91 7.37 13.90 3.12
N ALA A 92 7.79 12.64 3.34
CA ALA A 92 9.20 12.25 3.27
C ALA A 92 9.77 12.39 1.85
N LEU A 93 8.99 12.03 0.83
CA LEU A 93 9.31 12.26 -0.59
C LEU A 93 9.51 13.75 -0.87
N GLY A 94 8.58 14.60 -0.43
CA GLY A 94 8.70 16.05 -0.57
C GLY A 94 9.95 16.62 0.12
N LYS A 95 10.34 16.08 1.29
CA LYS A 95 11.60 16.44 1.96
C LYS A 95 12.81 16.03 1.10
N ALA A 96 12.82 14.83 0.55
CA ALA A 96 13.91 14.33 -0.28
C ALA A 96 14.09 15.13 -1.57
N LEU A 97 12.98 15.51 -2.23
CA LEU A 97 13.03 16.34 -3.44
C LEU A 97 13.61 17.73 -3.17
N ARG A 98 13.35 18.31 -1.99
CA ARG A 98 13.87 19.63 -1.61
C ARG A 98 15.32 19.59 -1.13
N ASN A 99 15.69 18.58 -0.36
CA ASN A 99 16.97 18.54 0.35
C ASN A 99 17.98 17.54 -0.24
N GLY A 100 17.58 16.82 -1.30
CA GLY A 100 18.37 15.76 -1.92
C GLY A 100 18.33 14.42 -1.18
N HIS A 101 17.79 14.37 0.04
CA HIS A 101 17.71 13.18 0.86
C HIS A 101 16.61 13.31 1.92
N ALA A 102 15.97 12.19 2.26
CA ALA A 102 15.16 12.08 3.46
C ALA A 102 15.11 10.63 3.99
N VAL A 103 14.79 10.49 5.27
CA VAL A 103 14.53 9.22 5.95
C VAL A 103 13.13 9.26 6.56
N LEU A 104 12.36 8.20 6.32
CA LEU A 104 11.09 7.91 6.96
C LEU A 104 11.25 6.70 7.87
N GLN A 105 10.89 6.85 9.14
CA GLN A 105 10.77 5.75 10.09
C GLN A 105 9.32 5.62 10.53
N ILE A 106 8.75 4.43 10.31
CA ILE A 106 7.40 4.10 10.76
C ILE A 106 7.54 3.02 11.85
N HIS A 107 7.21 3.39 13.08
CA HIS A 107 7.21 2.51 14.24
C HIS A 107 5.82 1.88 14.45
N HIS A 108 5.78 0.74 15.15
CA HIS A 108 4.56 -0.02 15.45
C HIS A 108 3.60 -0.19 14.25
N CYS A 109 4.11 -0.51 13.06
CA CYS A 109 3.30 -0.77 11.87
C CYS A 109 3.31 -2.25 11.50
N HIS A 110 2.48 -2.71 10.56
CA HIS A 110 2.64 -4.04 9.95
C HIS A 110 2.30 -4.05 8.45
N ASN A 111 2.36 -5.24 7.82
CA ASN A 111 2.21 -5.46 6.37
C ASN A 111 3.18 -4.64 5.48
N ARG A 112 4.41 -4.47 5.95
CA ARG A 112 5.43 -3.57 5.38
C ARG A 112 5.78 -3.80 3.91
N LEU A 113 5.66 -5.03 3.41
CA LEU A 113 5.84 -5.33 1.98
C LEU A 113 4.87 -4.53 1.10
N LEU A 114 3.66 -4.25 1.60
CA LEU A 114 2.64 -3.48 0.88
C LEU A 114 3.06 -2.01 0.68
N LEU A 115 3.96 -1.48 1.53
CA LEU A 115 4.48 -0.12 1.39
C LEU A 115 5.27 0.08 0.09
N LEU A 116 5.84 -0.98 -0.50
CA LEU A 116 6.64 -0.85 -1.72
C LEU A 116 5.85 -0.27 -2.89
N GLY A 117 4.53 -0.48 -2.94
CA GLY A 117 3.66 0.13 -3.94
C GLY A 117 3.53 1.65 -3.79
N TYR A 118 3.65 2.21 -2.57
CA TYR A 118 3.80 3.67 -2.40
C TYR A 118 5.20 4.13 -2.84
N LEU A 119 6.23 3.35 -2.49
CA LEU A 119 7.63 3.74 -2.73
C LEU A 119 8.02 3.79 -4.21
N CYS A 120 7.30 3.08 -5.09
CA CYS A 120 7.56 3.15 -6.52
C CYS A 120 7.35 4.56 -7.11
N ARG A 121 6.43 5.35 -6.55
CA ARG A 121 6.16 6.72 -6.98
C ARG A 121 7.37 7.63 -6.75
N ALA A 122 8.16 7.39 -5.71
CA ALA A 122 9.40 8.12 -5.47
C ALA A 122 10.48 7.79 -6.52
N ALA A 123 10.56 6.53 -6.95
CA ALA A 123 11.46 6.12 -8.04
C ALA A 123 11.04 6.74 -9.38
N GLU A 124 9.73 6.81 -9.67
CA GLU A 124 9.18 7.49 -10.85
C GLU A 124 9.49 9.00 -10.86
N GLN A 125 9.63 9.62 -9.69
CA GLN A 125 10.06 11.02 -9.53
C GLN A 125 11.59 11.20 -9.54
N GLY A 126 12.35 10.15 -9.84
CA GLY A 126 13.79 10.23 -10.07
C GLY A 126 14.64 10.13 -8.80
N LEU A 127 14.11 9.56 -7.71
CA LEU A 127 14.88 9.27 -6.51
C LEU A 127 15.27 7.79 -6.41
N ASP A 128 16.41 7.53 -5.80
CA ASP A 128 16.73 6.20 -5.28
C ASP A 128 15.99 5.99 -3.95
N VAL A 129 15.43 4.80 -3.76
CA VAL A 129 14.68 4.42 -2.57
C VAL A 129 15.23 3.12 -2.01
N GLN A 130 15.46 3.08 -0.70
CA GLN A 130 15.83 1.86 0.02
C GLN A 130 14.92 1.69 1.22
N ALA A 131 14.32 0.51 1.38
CA ALA A 131 13.50 0.15 2.53
C ALA A 131 14.09 -1.05 3.25
N ARG A 132 14.08 -1.01 4.59
CA ARG A 132 14.54 -2.09 5.45
C ARG A 132 13.54 -2.33 6.57
N TRP A 133 13.19 -3.59 6.78
CA TRP A 133 12.41 -4.02 7.95
C TRP A 133 12.83 -5.40 8.43
N GLY A 134 12.51 -5.71 9.68
CA GLY A 134 12.79 -7.00 10.28
C GLY A 134 11.53 -7.72 10.73
N ASP A 135 11.60 -9.05 10.69
CA ASP A 135 10.68 -9.95 11.38
C ASP A 135 11.52 -10.87 12.28
N ALA A 136 10.87 -11.62 13.19
CA ALA A 136 11.54 -12.46 14.20
C ALA A 136 12.72 -13.30 13.66
N ARG A 137 12.67 -13.75 12.40
CA ARG A 137 13.67 -14.61 11.77
C ARG A 137 14.31 -14.05 10.50
N GLN A 138 13.89 -12.88 10.04
CA GLN A 138 14.29 -12.36 8.73
C GLN A 138 14.55 -10.87 8.77
N VAL A 139 15.37 -10.39 7.84
CA VAL A 139 15.52 -8.98 7.50
C VAL A 139 15.24 -8.85 6.02
N HIS A 140 14.37 -7.92 5.66
CA HIS A 140 14.02 -7.63 4.29
C HIS A 140 14.65 -6.31 3.88
N PHE A 141 15.11 -6.27 2.65
CA PHE A 141 15.68 -5.09 2.02
C PHE A 141 15.03 -4.94 0.65
N ALA A 142 14.43 -3.79 0.39
CA ALA A 142 13.96 -3.45 -0.93
C ALA A 142 14.72 -2.24 -1.43
N SER A 143 15.13 -2.24 -2.69
CA SER A 143 15.71 -1.08 -3.35
C SER A 143 15.05 -0.82 -4.69
N LEU A 144 14.80 0.46 -4.99
CA LEU A 144 14.38 0.94 -6.29
C LEU A 144 15.34 2.06 -6.68
N ARG A 145 15.93 1.99 -7.88
CA ARG A 145 16.68 3.14 -8.39
C ARG A 145 15.74 4.11 -9.08
N ALA A 146 16.18 5.35 -9.18
CA ALA A 146 15.50 6.37 -9.96
C ALA A 146 15.14 5.85 -11.36
N GLY A 147 13.86 5.89 -11.70
CA GLY A 147 13.31 5.42 -12.99
C GLY A 147 13.10 3.91 -13.12
N ASP A 148 13.46 3.09 -12.12
CA ASP A 148 13.21 1.66 -12.15
C ASP A 148 11.71 1.37 -11.96
N SER A 149 11.19 0.46 -12.76
CA SER A 149 9.79 0.01 -12.66
C SER A 149 9.61 -1.18 -11.71
N ARG A 150 10.69 -1.84 -11.31
CA ARG A 150 10.69 -3.05 -10.49
C ARG A 150 11.67 -2.88 -9.31
N PRO A 151 11.29 -3.27 -8.09
CA PRO A 151 12.19 -3.27 -6.96
C PRO A 151 13.06 -4.53 -6.95
N ASP A 152 14.30 -4.38 -6.52
CA ASP A 152 15.11 -5.49 -6.04
C ASP A 152 14.73 -5.79 -4.58
N LEU A 153 14.31 -7.02 -4.29
CA LEU A 153 13.94 -7.47 -2.96
C LEU A 153 14.90 -8.57 -2.52
N HIS A 154 15.60 -8.34 -1.41
CA HIS A 154 16.51 -9.28 -0.79
C HIS A 154 16.04 -9.63 0.63
N ILE A 155 16.14 -10.90 1.00
CA ILE A 155 15.74 -11.39 2.34
C ILE A 155 16.91 -12.14 2.94
N GLU A 156 17.35 -11.69 4.11
CA GLU A 156 18.39 -12.32 4.91
C GLU A 156 17.77 -13.07 6.08
N ALA A 157 18.21 -14.30 6.31
CA ALA A 157 17.84 -15.04 7.51
C ALA A 157 18.64 -14.55 8.73
N ARG A 158 17.97 -14.45 9.88
CA ARG A 158 18.63 -14.15 11.16
C ARG A 158 19.11 -15.46 11.78
N THR A 159 20.35 -15.49 12.24
CA THR A 159 20.93 -16.62 12.98
C THR A 159 20.30 -16.82 14.35
N THR A 160 19.75 -15.76 14.95
CA THR A 160 19.05 -15.80 16.24
C THR A 160 17.75 -15.01 16.15
N ALA A 161 16.69 -15.51 16.81
CA ALA A 161 15.45 -14.77 16.92
C ALA A 161 15.66 -13.56 17.84
N GLN A 162 15.26 -12.38 17.37
CA GLN A 162 15.32 -11.14 18.14
C GLN A 162 13.91 -10.64 18.41
N ASP A 163 13.73 -9.99 19.56
CA ASP A 163 12.57 -9.14 19.77
C ASP A 163 12.71 -7.94 18.84
N ILE A 164 11.82 -7.83 17.86
CA ILE A 164 11.92 -6.84 16.80
C ILE A 164 10.73 -5.93 16.92
N GLU A 165 11.06 -4.67 17.17
CA GLU A 165 10.11 -3.58 17.04
C GLU A 165 9.48 -3.65 15.64
N GLN A 166 8.15 -3.65 15.63
CA GLN A 166 7.37 -3.73 14.41
C GLN A 166 7.52 -2.43 13.60
N SER A 167 8.63 -2.24 12.88
CA SER A 167 8.97 -0.99 12.20
C SER A 167 9.50 -1.17 10.77
N ILE A 168 9.49 -0.10 9.99
CA ILE A 168 10.16 0.00 8.69
C ILE A 168 10.90 1.33 8.60
N THR A 169 12.13 1.28 8.08
CA THR A 169 12.91 2.47 7.72
C THR A 169 13.00 2.56 6.22
N VAL A 170 12.74 3.74 5.67
CA VAL A 170 12.85 4.05 4.25
C VAL A 170 13.78 5.24 4.08
N THR A 171 14.75 5.11 3.20
CA THR A 171 15.66 6.18 2.80
C THR A 171 15.34 6.56 1.36
N PHE A 172 15.27 7.86 1.12
CA PHE A 172 15.10 8.49 -0.18
C PHE A 172 16.35 9.33 -0.45
N SER A 173 16.93 9.22 -1.64
CA SER A 173 18.11 9.98 -2.01
C SER A 173 18.10 10.35 -3.49
N GLN A 174 18.61 11.53 -3.82
CA GLN A 174 18.95 11.83 -5.20
C GLN A 174 20.05 10.88 -5.68
N PRO A 175 19.91 10.32 -6.89
CA PRO A 175 20.93 9.44 -7.43
C PRO A 175 22.20 10.22 -7.72
N ALA A 176 23.37 9.63 -7.42
CA ALA A 176 24.67 10.26 -7.68
C ALA A 176 24.90 10.56 -9.18
N THR A 177 24.24 9.78 -10.04
CA THR A 177 24.23 9.98 -11.50
C THR A 177 22.77 10.08 -11.93
N PRO A 178 22.36 11.11 -12.70
CA PRO A 178 20.99 11.23 -13.16
C PRO A 178 20.58 9.98 -13.95
N ALA A 179 19.49 9.35 -13.53
CA ALA A 179 18.97 8.17 -14.19
C ALA A 179 18.58 8.50 -15.63
N ARG A 180 18.95 7.62 -16.57
CA ARG A 180 18.32 7.64 -17.89
C ARG A 180 16.89 7.10 -17.75
N PRO A 181 15.87 7.76 -18.33
CA PRO A 181 14.54 7.19 -18.35
C PRO A 181 14.59 5.82 -19.03
N GLN A 182 14.37 4.76 -18.27
CA GLN A 182 14.23 3.43 -18.83
C GLN A 182 12.80 3.28 -19.33
N ALA A 183 12.64 2.88 -20.58
CA ALA A 183 11.32 2.58 -21.11
C ALA A 183 10.74 1.41 -20.33
N CYS A 184 9.62 1.63 -19.65
CA CYS A 184 8.85 0.58 -18.99
C CYS A 184 8.50 -0.46 -20.06
N SER A 185 9.07 -1.67 -19.96
CA SER A 185 8.78 -2.73 -20.92
C SER A 185 7.31 -3.14 -20.77
N PRO A 186 6.45 -2.98 -21.80
CA PRO A 186 5.07 -3.38 -21.71
C PRO A 186 5.00 -4.90 -21.91
N SER A 187 5.04 -5.69 -20.83
CA SER A 187 4.88 -7.14 -20.96
C SER A 187 4.43 -7.80 -19.65
N ALA A 188 3.17 -8.22 -19.65
CA ALA A 188 2.55 -9.34 -18.89
C ALA A 188 1.02 -9.18 -18.76
N LEU A 189 0.43 -8.06 -19.22
CA LEU A 189 -1.00 -7.78 -19.06
C LEU A 189 -1.93 -8.69 -19.88
N ALA A 190 -1.45 -9.26 -20.99
CA ALA A 190 -2.31 -9.97 -21.94
C ALA A 190 -2.82 -11.34 -21.44
N GLN A 191 -2.18 -11.93 -20.42
CA GLN A 191 -2.53 -13.29 -19.98
C GLN A 191 -3.31 -13.30 -18.64
N GLY A 192 -3.38 -12.19 -17.91
CA GLY A 192 -3.97 -12.16 -16.56
C GLY A 192 -3.14 -12.96 -15.54
N PHE A 193 -3.41 -12.72 -14.25
CA PHE A 193 -2.68 -13.25 -13.11
C PHE A 193 -3.37 -14.46 -12.49
N SER A 194 -2.59 -15.42 -12.02
CA SER A 194 -3.10 -16.53 -11.22
C SER A 194 -3.32 -16.05 -9.79
N VAL A 195 -4.55 -16.19 -9.29
CA VAL A 195 -4.93 -15.85 -7.91
C VAL A 195 -5.56 -17.06 -7.25
N ASN A 196 -5.22 -17.27 -5.97
CA ASN A 196 -5.81 -18.31 -5.15
C ASN A 196 -7.34 -18.10 -5.03
N GLU A 197 -8.10 -19.16 -5.28
CA GLU A 197 -9.57 -19.08 -5.29
C GLU A 197 -10.14 -18.68 -3.92
N GLN A 198 -9.61 -19.25 -2.83
CA GLN A 198 -10.09 -18.95 -1.47
C GLN A 198 -9.83 -17.49 -1.10
N THR A 199 -8.63 -16.98 -1.44
CA THR A 199 -8.31 -15.56 -1.27
C THR A 199 -9.29 -14.68 -2.05
N TRP A 200 -9.60 -15.04 -3.29
CA TRP A 200 -10.52 -14.27 -4.12
C TRP A 200 -11.95 -14.26 -3.56
N GLN A 201 -12.44 -15.41 -3.10
CA GLN A 201 -13.76 -15.50 -2.45
C GLN A 201 -13.79 -14.68 -1.16
N ARG A 202 -12.71 -14.68 -0.38
CA ARG A 202 -12.60 -13.85 0.83
C ARG A 202 -12.64 -12.35 0.51
N LEU A 203 -11.98 -11.91 -0.55
CA LEU A 203 -12.06 -10.51 -1.02
C LEU A 203 -13.47 -10.14 -1.48
N LYS A 204 -14.17 -11.05 -2.18
CA LYS A 204 -15.58 -10.83 -2.56
C LYS A 204 -16.50 -10.65 -1.36
N GLN A 205 -16.37 -11.52 -0.35
CA GLN A 205 -17.16 -11.41 0.88
C GLN A 205 -16.94 -10.06 1.58
N LEU A 206 -15.70 -9.56 1.60
CA LEU A 206 -15.41 -8.24 2.15
C LEU A 206 -16.01 -7.12 1.30
N ALA A 207 -15.92 -7.23 -0.02
CA ALA A 207 -16.52 -6.27 -0.94
C ALA A 207 -18.05 -6.18 -0.81
N GLU A 208 -18.71 -7.26 -0.39
CA GLU A 208 -20.16 -7.29 -0.16
C GLU A 208 -20.58 -6.47 1.06
N ASN A 209 -19.69 -6.25 2.05
CA ASN A 209 -19.99 -5.41 3.22
C ASN A 209 -20.24 -3.93 2.86
N VAL A 210 -19.85 -3.49 1.67
CA VAL A 210 -20.13 -2.14 1.14
C VAL A 210 -21.60 -1.98 0.74
N LEU A 211 -22.29 -3.07 0.40
CA LEU A 211 -23.69 -3.04 -0.02
C LEU A 211 -24.58 -2.88 1.22
N VAL A 212 -24.88 -1.63 1.56
CA VAL A 212 -26.09 -1.33 2.33
C VAL A 212 -27.25 -1.98 1.56
N GLU A 213 -27.95 -2.92 2.20
CA GLU A 213 -29.19 -3.47 1.64
C GLU A 213 -30.05 -2.28 1.21
N SER A 214 -30.49 -2.27 -0.05
CA SER A 214 -31.49 -1.31 -0.52
C SER A 214 -32.80 -1.66 0.19
N THR A 215 -32.89 -1.32 1.47
CA THR A 215 -34.11 -1.44 2.25
C THR A 215 -35.16 -0.58 1.57
N GLU A 216 -36.40 -1.06 1.51
CA GLU A 216 -37.51 -0.29 0.95
C GLU A 216 -37.67 1.10 1.62
N ALA A 217 -37.12 1.27 2.83
CA ALA A 217 -36.98 2.55 3.50
C ALA A 217 -36.13 3.57 2.71
N SER A 218 -35.04 3.16 2.05
CA SER A 218 -34.19 4.05 1.23
C SER A 218 -34.89 4.47 -0.07
N ARG A 219 -35.74 3.59 -0.64
CA ARG A 219 -36.62 3.93 -1.77
C ARG A 219 -37.76 4.90 -1.39
N ARG A 220 -38.30 4.79 -0.18
CA ARG A 220 -39.37 5.68 0.31
C ARG A 220 -38.89 7.08 0.71
N HIS A 221 -37.62 7.22 1.11
CA HIS A 221 -37.05 8.50 1.54
C HIS A 221 -36.10 9.14 0.50
N GLY A 222 -35.96 8.52 -0.68
CA GLY A 222 -35.25 9.11 -1.81
C GLY A 222 -35.93 10.41 -2.25
N ALA A 223 -35.14 11.47 -2.38
CA ALA A 223 -35.55 12.80 -2.81
C ALA A 223 -36.00 12.80 -4.29
N GLY A 224 -37.16 12.21 -4.56
CA GLY A 224 -37.93 12.50 -5.75
C GLY A 224 -38.57 13.87 -5.56
N GLY A 225 -38.04 14.89 -6.24
CA GLY A 225 -38.70 16.17 -6.40
C GLY A 225 -40.07 15.95 -7.04
N GLY A 226 -41.10 15.90 -6.19
CA GLY A 226 -42.49 15.94 -6.60
C GLY A 226 -42.77 17.28 -7.24
N SER A 227 -43.24 17.21 -8.48
CA SER A 227 -43.82 18.27 -9.29
C SER A 227 -44.85 19.11 -8.52
N ASP A 228 -44.67 20.43 -8.53
CA ASP A 228 -45.80 21.35 -8.49
C ASP A 228 -45.98 21.92 -9.91
N ALA A 229 -46.94 21.34 -10.63
CA ALA A 229 -47.66 22.04 -11.67
C ALA A 229 -48.96 22.51 -11.01
N ASP A 230 -49.09 23.83 -10.83
CA ASP A 230 -50.32 24.63 -11.02
C ASP A 230 -49.97 26.12 -10.96
#